data_AF-A0A6C0K7Y7-F1
#
_entry.id   AF-A0A6C0K7Y7-F1
#
_cell.length_a   1.000
_cell.length_b   1.000
_cell.length_c   1.000
_cell.angle_alpha   90.00
_cell.angle_beta   90.00
_cell.angle_gamma   90.00
#
_symmetry.space_group_name_H-M   'P 1'
#
loop_
_entity.id
_entity.type
_entity.pdbx_description
1 polymer ?
#
loop_
_entity_poly.entity_id
_entity_poly.type
_entity_poly.pdbx_seq_one_letter_code
_entity_poly.pdbx_strand_id
1 'polypeptide(L)' 'MKALTYSQAQEYSQAASLFTRVQAYNSAIVALRAQGYTDARYYQFQSSQESSKFILGQQLFVQNDPVGAAAGLYNTVKQI' A
#
# COMPACT_ATOMS: atom_id res chain seq x y z
N MET A 1 -8.78 6.73 -24.74
CA MET A 1 -8.29 5.97 -23.57
C MET A 1 -7.91 4.58 -24.06
N LYS A 2 -6.66 4.14 -23.91
CA LYS A 2 -6.26 2.78 -24.29
C LYS A 2 -6.83 1.84 -23.23
N ALA A 3 -7.71 0.92 -23.64
CA ALA A 3 -8.25 -0.07 -22.71
C ALA A 3 -7.11 -0.93 -22.16
N LEU A 4 -7.14 -1.20 -20.85
CA LEU A 4 -6.18 -2.12 -20.23
C LEU A 4 -6.37 -3.51 -20.82
N THR A 5 -5.28 -4.21 -21.06
CA THR A 5 -5.36 -5.64 -21.33
C THR A 5 -5.87 -6.36 -20.07
N TYR A 6 -6.47 -7.53 -20.23
CA TYR A 6 -6.91 -8.35 -19.10
C TYR A 6 -5.77 -8.60 -18.09
N SER A 7 -4.55 -8.86 -18.60
CA SER A 7 -3.36 -9.05 -17.77
C SER A 7 -3.00 -7.80 -16.95
N GLN A 8 -3.06 -6.61 -17.55
CA GLN A 8 -2.81 -5.35 -16.87
C GLN A 8 -3.88 -5.06 -15.81
N ALA A 9 -5.15 -5.31 -16.12
CA ALA A 9 -6.25 -5.14 -15.16
C ALA A 9 -6.09 -6.08 -13.95
N GLN A 10 -5.69 -7.33 -14.18
CA GLN A 10 -5.42 -8.29 -13.12
C GLN A 10 -4.21 -7.88 -12.27
N GLU A 11 -3.13 -7.41 -12.90
CA GLU A 11 -1.94 -6.93 -12.21
C GLU A 11 -2.25 -5.71 -11.32
N TYR A 12 -3.00 -4.73 -11.85
CA TYR A 12 -3.39 -3.53 -11.12
C TYR A 12 -4.33 -3.85 -9.95
N SER A 13 -5.26 -4.79 -10.13
CA SER A 13 -6.12 -5.28 -9.06
C SER A 13 -5.32 -5.93 -7.93
N GLN A 14 -4.34 -6.78 -8.26
CA GLN A 14 -3.44 -7.38 -7.27
C GLN A 14 -2.60 -6.33 -6.54
N ALA A 15 -2.06 -5.36 -7.28
CA ALA A 15 -1.24 -4.29 -6.73
C ALA A 15 -2.04 -3.41 -5.76
N ALA A 16 -3.26 -3.01 -6.14
CA ALA A 16 -4.16 -2.24 -5.30
C ALA A 16 -4.55 -3.01 -4.03
N SER A 17 -4.86 -4.30 -4.15
CA SER A 17 -5.18 -5.17 -3.01
C SER A 17 -4.00 -5.34 -2.05
N LEU A 18 -2.78 -5.52 -2.59
CA LEU A 18 -1.58 -5.61 -1.78
C LEU A 18 -1.33 -4.30 -1.01
N PHE A 19 -1.44 -3.15 -1.69
CA PHE A 19 -1.24 -1.84 -1.08
C PHE A 19 -2.21 -1.61 0.08
N THR A 20 -3.52 -1.83 -0.11
CA THR A 20 -4.52 -1.64 0.95
C THR A 20 -4.30 -2.59 2.12
N ARG A 21 -3.93 -3.85 1.86
CA ARG A 21 -3.61 -4.83 2.92
C ARG A 21 -2.42 -4.40 3.76
N VAL A 22 -1.32 -3.98 3.10
CA VAL A 22 -0.11 -3.52 3.79
C VAL A 22 -0.36 -2.23 4.56
N GLN A 23 -1.14 -1.29 3.99
CA GLN A 23 -1.51 -0.06 4.68
C GLN A 23 -2.35 -0.34 5.93
N ALA A 24 -3.36 -1.20 5.83
CA ALA A 24 -4.20 -1.58 6.96
C ALA A 24 -3.37 -2.29 8.06
N TYR A 25 -2.48 -3.20 7.67
CA TYR A 25 -1.57 -3.88 8.60
C TYR A 25 -0.67 -2.86 9.32
N ASN A 26 0.01 -1.98 8.59
CA ASN A 26 0.90 -1.00 9.20
C ASN A 26 0.14 -0.01 10.10
N SER A 27 -1.08 0.38 9.73
CA SER A 27 -1.95 1.20 10.58
C SER A 27 -2.31 0.49 11.89
N ALA A 28 -2.58 -0.83 11.84
CA ALA A 28 -2.83 -1.62 13.04
C ALA A 28 -1.58 -1.71 13.93
N ILE A 29 -0.39 -1.86 13.34
CA ILE A 29 0.88 -1.85 14.07
C ILE A 29 1.13 -0.50 14.77
N VAL A 30 0.82 0.62 14.10
CA VAL A 30 0.88 1.95 14.75
C VAL A 30 -0.06 2.01 15.95
N ALA A 31 -1.31 1.54 15.81
CA ALA A 31 -2.27 1.52 16.91
C ALA A 31 -1.82 0.63 18.08
N LEU A 32 -1.27 -0.55 17.79
CA LEU A 32 -0.71 -1.45 18.79
C LEU A 32 0.49 -0.83 19.51
N ARG A 33 1.41 -0.20 18.77
CA ARG A 33 2.56 0.50 19.36
C ARG A 33 2.13 1.68 20.23
N ALA A 34 1.10 2.42 19.83
CA ALA A 34 0.53 3.49 20.64
C ALA A 34 -0.09 2.99 21.96
N GLN A 35 -0.51 1.72 22.00
CA GLN A 35 -0.99 1.05 23.22
C GLN A 35 0.14 0.45 24.08
N GLY A 36 1.41 0.59 23.66
CA GLY A 36 2.57 0.08 24.39
C GLY A 36 3.10 -1.28 23.92
N TYR A 37 2.52 -1.88 22.87
CA TYR A 37 3.04 -3.11 22.26
C TYR A 37 4.24 -2.80 21.35
N THR A 38 5.40 -2.49 21.95
CA THR A 38 6.61 -2.04 21.24
C THR A 38 7.19 -3.09 20.29
N ASP A 39 6.94 -4.37 20.56
CA ASP A 39 7.42 -5.51 19.78
C ASP A 39 6.64 -5.73 18.48
N ALA A 40 5.50 -5.06 18.29
CA ALA A 40 4.74 -5.12 17.04
C ALA A 40 5.59 -4.56 15.87
N ARG A 41 5.74 -5.34 14.80
CA ARG A 41 6.60 -5.01 13.65
C ARG A 41 5.77 -4.67 12.42
N TYR A 42 6.26 -3.73 11.62
CA TYR A 42 5.66 -3.39 10.33
C TYR A 42 5.76 -4.54 9.34
N TYR A 43 4.93 -4.47 8.29
CA TYR A 43 4.94 -5.46 7.23
C TYR A 43 6.31 -5.55 6.57
N GLN A 44 6.83 -6.77 6.46
CA GLN A 44 8.07 -7.05 5.75
C GLN A 44 7.75 -7.72 4.41
N PHE A 45 8.19 -7.11 3.32
CA PHE A 45 8.05 -7.70 1.99
C PHE A 45 8.92 -8.95 1.87
N GLN A 46 8.35 -10.01 1.31
CA GLN A 46 9.02 -11.29 1.10
C GLN A 46 9.94 -11.26 -0.12
N SER A 47 9.70 -10.33 -1.05
CA SER A 47 10.48 -10.20 -2.28
C SER A 47 10.46 -8.78 -2.84
N SER A 48 11.43 -8.47 -3.69
CA SER A 48 11.45 -7.23 -4.46
C SER A 48 10.23 -7.09 -5.37
N GLN A 49 9.70 -8.21 -5.90
CA GLN A 49 8.49 -8.19 -6.73
C GLN A 49 7.27 -7.74 -5.93
N GLU A 50 7.13 -8.20 -4.69
CA GLU A 50 6.06 -7.78 -3.80
C GLU A 50 6.16 -6.29 -3.46
N SER A 51 7.39 -5.80 -3.17
CA SER A 51 7.65 -4.38 -2.97
C SER A 51 7.28 -3.54 -4.21
N SER A 52 7.63 -3.99 -5.41
CA SER A 52 7.24 -3.31 -6.66
C SER A 52 5.72 -3.28 -6.86
N LYS A 53 5.00 -4.38 -6.55
CA LYS A 53 3.53 -4.41 -6.60
C LYS A 53 2.91 -3.47 -5.58
N PHE A 54 3.51 -3.34 -4.40
CA PHE A 54 3.06 -2.37 -3.39
C PHE A 54 3.20 -0.93 -3.91
N ILE A 55 4.35 -0.59 -4.50
CA ILE A 55 4.60 0.74 -5.08
C ILE A 55 3.62 1.00 -6.24
N LEU A 56 3.38 0.03 -7.11
CA LEU A 56 2.40 0.15 -8.19
C LEU A 56 0.99 0.40 -7.63
N GLY A 57 0.59 -0.33 -6.58
CA GLY A 57 -0.69 -0.11 -5.91
C GLY A 57 -0.81 1.31 -5.36
N GLN A 58 0.22 1.79 -4.66
CA GLN A 58 0.28 3.17 -4.17
C GLN A 58 0.09 4.19 -5.30
N GLN A 59 0.81 4.00 -6.42
CA GLN A 59 0.70 4.89 -7.58
C GLN A 59 -0.71 4.89 -8.18
N LEU A 60 -1.37 3.72 -8.25
CA LEU A 60 -2.74 3.62 -8.75
C LEU A 60 -3.72 4.41 -7.86
N PHE A 61 -3.57 4.38 -6.54
CA PHE A 61 -4.39 5.19 -5.64
C PHE A 61 -4.11 6.68 -5.80
N VAL A 62 -2.83 7.08 -5.88
CA VAL A 62 -2.44 8.48 -6.09
C VAL A 62 -2.97 9.04 -7.41
N GLN A 63 -2.93 8.25 -8.48
CA GLN A 63 -3.44 8.67 -9.79
C GLN A 63 -4.97 8.80 -9.81
N ASN A 64 -5.68 7.92 -9.11
CA ASN A 64 -7.14 7.92 -9.11
C ASN A 64 -7.75 8.90 -8.08
N ASP A 65 -7.03 9.23 -7.01
CA ASP A 65 -7.44 10.22 -6.01
C ASP A 65 -6.29 11.19 -5.67
N PRO A 66 -6.03 12.18 -6.54
CA PRO A 66 -4.96 13.16 -6.32
C PRO A 66 -5.25 14.08 -5.12
N VAL A 67 -6.53 14.26 -4.74
CA VAL A 67 -6.91 15.08 -3.58
C VAL A 67 -6.55 14.35 -2.29
N GLY A 68 -6.90 13.08 -2.18
CA GLY A 68 -6.49 12.21 -1.08
C GLY A 68 -4.97 12.03 -1.01
N ALA A 69 -4.31 11.94 -2.17
CA ALA A 69 -2.85 11.90 -2.23
C ALA A 69 -2.20 13.18 -1.69
N ALA A 70 -2.71 14.36 -2.07
CA ALA A 70 -2.24 15.64 -1.54
C ALA A 70 -2.47 15.78 -0.02
N ALA A 71 -3.52 15.16 0.50
CA ALA A 71 -3.78 15.03 1.94
C ALA A 71 -2.91 13.97 2.63
N GLY A 72 -2.08 13.23 1.89
CA GLY A 72 -1.15 12.22 2.41
C GLY A 72 -1.80 10.87 2.77
N LEU A 73 -3.02 10.59 2.31
CA LEU A 73 -3.77 9.35 2.64
C LEU A 73 -3.07 8.07 2.17
N TYR A 74 -2.24 8.17 1.12
CA TYR A 74 -1.52 7.05 0.53
C TYR A 74 -0.02 7.07 0.84
N ASN A 75 0.41 7.97 1.73
CA ASN A 75 1.78 7.96 2.20
C ASN A 75 2.01 6.66 2.98
N THR A 76 3.14 6.02 2.71
CA THR A 76 3.54 4.81 3.41
C THR A 76 3.55 5.10 4.90
N VAL A 77 2.75 4.37 5.68
CA VAL A 77 2.77 4.46 7.15
C VAL A 77 4.15 3.96 7.59
N LYS A 78 5.03 4.94 7.77
CA LYS A 78 6.48 4.93 7.99
C LYS A 78 7.16 3.57 8.22
N GLN A 79 8.06 3.23 7.29
CA GLN A 79 9.28 2.45 7.56
C GLN A 79 10.22 3.31 8.43
N ILE A 80 10.21 3.14 9.75
CA ILE A 80 11.33 3.52 10.63
C ILE A 80 11.90 2.24 11.20
#